data_AF-A0A933CGK5-F1
#
_entry.id   AF-A0A933CGK5-F1
#
_cell.length_a   1.000
_cell.length_b   1.000
_cell.length_c   1.000
_cell.angle_alpha   90.00
_cell.angle_beta   90.00
_cell.angle_gamma   90.00
#
_symmetry.space_group_name_H-M   'P 1'
#
loop_
_entity.id
_entity.type
_entity.pdbx_description
1 polymer ?
#
loop_
_entity_poly.entity_id
_entity_poly.type
_entity_poly.pdbx_seq_one_letter_code
_entity_poly.pdbx_strand_id
1 'polypeptide(L)'
;MFDEPGKEPQDIFADVDKVPAQAAPAPAPAVRSSGPSVILLGFVGLIILGGIGGGVYYFFFRGAAPATPAPAVQTTTPIPTPQPQPEPVLQPAPPPQPKPTPTPEPTPAPTPEPTPEPAQEPTPPPAPDTDGDGLSDAEETSLGTNPLMPDTDNDGLTDRDEVKTWKTNPTNPDTDGDKYRDGDEVKNGYNPNGPGKFIQVPQQ
;
A
#
# COMPACT_ATOMS: atom_id res chain seq x y z
N MET A 1 -51.49 15.11 57.78
CA MET A 1 -50.77 15.96 58.74
C MET A 1 -49.38 16.13 58.16
N PHE A 2 -49.25 17.24 57.43
CA PHE A 2 -48.10 17.89 56.81
C PHE A 2 -46.87 17.05 56.41
N ASP A 3 -46.80 16.86 55.09
CA ASP A 3 -45.61 16.64 54.28
C ASP A 3 -44.54 17.71 54.53
N GLU A 4 -43.29 17.26 54.63
CA GLU A 4 -42.10 18.10 54.77
C GLU A 4 -41.57 18.47 53.37
N PRO A 5 -41.35 19.76 53.06
CA PRO A 5 -40.94 20.20 51.73
C PRO A 5 -39.42 20.15 51.56
N GLY A 6 -38.95 19.23 50.72
CA GLY A 6 -37.54 19.10 50.36
C GLY A 6 -37.30 19.30 48.86
N LYS A 7 -37.39 20.53 48.38
CA LYS A 7 -36.75 20.99 47.14
C LYS A 7 -36.56 22.50 47.22
N GLU A 8 -35.31 22.96 47.28
CA GLU A 8 -34.83 23.99 46.36
C GLU A 8 -33.37 23.70 45.95
N PRO A 9 -33.04 23.80 44.66
CA PRO A 9 -31.69 23.61 44.14
C PRO A 9 -30.78 24.79 44.53
N GLN A 10 -29.54 24.49 44.86
CA GLN A 10 -28.52 25.50 45.18
C GLN A 10 -28.27 26.41 43.96
N ASP A 11 -28.45 27.71 44.15
CA ASP A 11 -28.09 28.77 43.20
C ASP A 11 -26.58 28.82 42.97
N ILE A 12 -26.14 28.37 41.79
CA ILE A 12 -24.72 28.34 41.36
C ILE A 12 -24.28 29.69 40.75
N PHE A 13 -25.11 30.73 40.78
CA PHE A 13 -24.87 32.01 40.10
C PHE A 13 -24.50 33.20 41.01
N ALA A 14 -23.80 32.98 42.12
CA ALA A 14 -23.43 34.05 43.05
C ALA A 14 -21.98 34.58 42.95
N ASP A 15 -21.24 34.31 41.86
CA ASP A 15 -19.84 34.79 41.74
C ASP A 15 -19.54 35.46 40.38
N VAL A 16 -20.43 36.36 39.95
CA VAL A 16 -20.31 37.13 38.69
C VAL A 16 -19.53 38.45 38.81
N ASP A 17 -18.98 38.82 39.97
CA ASP A 17 -18.36 40.17 40.14
C ASP A 17 -16.94 40.18 40.72
N LYS A 18 -16.03 39.32 40.23
CA LYS A 18 -14.59 39.50 40.44
C LYS A 18 -13.74 39.16 39.21
N VAL A 19 -13.78 40.04 38.22
CA VAL A 19 -12.75 40.12 37.17
C VAL A 19 -11.64 41.05 37.66
N PRO A 20 -10.44 40.57 38.05
CA PRO A 20 -9.30 41.46 38.24
C PRO A 20 -8.82 41.97 36.88
N ALA A 21 -8.65 43.29 36.80
CA ALA A 21 -8.15 44.00 35.63
C ALA A 21 -6.83 43.37 35.13
N GLN A 22 -6.84 42.93 33.88
CA GLN A 22 -5.66 42.44 33.17
C GLN A 22 -4.69 43.62 32.99
N ALA A 23 -3.59 43.59 33.74
CA ALA A 23 -2.49 44.54 33.57
C ALA A 23 -1.91 44.39 32.15
N ALA A 24 -1.78 45.52 31.45
CA ALA A 24 -1.17 45.58 30.14
C ALA A 24 0.26 44.99 30.18
N PRO A 25 0.68 44.19 29.19
CA PRO A 25 2.04 43.68 29.13
C PRO A 25 3.01 44.85 28.93
N ALA A 26 4.05 44.91 29.77
CA ALA A 26 5.15 45.86 29.61
C ALA A 26 5.81 45.69 28.22
N PRO A 27 6.27 46.78 27.57
CA PRO A 27 6.97 46.66 26.30
C PRO A 27 8.27 45.88 26.50
N ALA A 28 8.49 44.88 25.64
CA ALA A 28 9.69 44.07 25.62
C ALA A 28 10.95 44.95 25.49
N PRO A 29 12.07 44.60 26.16
CA PRO A 29 13.30 45.37 26.02
C PRO A 29 13.82 45.30 24.58
N ALA A 30 14.08 46.47 23.99
CA ALA A 30 14.72 46.61 22.70
C ALA A 30 16.09 45.91 22.72
N VAL A 31 16.17 44.75 22.07
CA VAL A 31 17.44 44.07 21.82
C VAL A 31 18.24 44.93 20.85
N ARG A 32 19.28 45.56 21.40
CA ARG A 32 20.26 46.34 20.65
C ARG A 32 21.03 45.38 19.74
N SER A 33 20.79 45.48 18.45
CA SER A 33 21.62 44.91 17.39
C SER A 33 22.98 45.60 17.38
N SER A 34 23.93 45.12 18.18
CA SER A 34 25.34 45.42 18.02
C SER A 34 25.95 44.43 17.04
N GLY A 35 26.19 44.87 15.80
CA GLY A 35 27.02 44.13 14.85
C GLY A 35 28.48 44.06 15.33
N PRO A 36 29.29 43.25 14.63
CA PRO A 36 30.38 43.88 13.91
C PRO A 36 30.15 43.71 12.41
N SER A 37 29.98 44.85 11.74
CA SER A 37 30.44 44.99 10.36
C SER A 37 31.90 44.53 10.26
N VAL A 38 32.28 44.09 9.07
CA VAL A 38 33.64 43.69 8.65
C VAL A 38 33.96 42.19 8.75
N ILE A 39 33.23 41.35 8.00
CA ILE A 39 33.84 40.28 7.17
C ILE A 39 33.06 40.16 5.85
N LEU A 40 32.92 41.27 5.12
CA LEU A 40 32.65 41.24 3.68
C LEU A 40 33.95 41.64 2.96
N LEU A 41 35.00 40.82 3.08
CA LEU A 41 36.22 40.83 2.25
C LEU A 41 37.15 39.63 2.58
N GLY A 42 36.58 38.50 2.99
CA GLY A 42 37.34 37.26 3.28
C GLY A 42 37.35 36.22 2.15
N PHE A 43 36.74 36.51 0.99
CA PHE A 43 36.69 35.60 -0.17
C PHE A 43 37.37 36.14 -1.43
N VAL A 44 37.90 37.36 -1.40
CA VAL A 44 38.67 37.94 -2.52
C VAL A 44 40.20 37.83 -2.29
N GLY A 45 40.64 37.51 -1.07
CA GLY A 45 42.07 37.39 -0.72
C GLY A 45 42.69 35.99 -0.77
N LEU A 46 41.90 34.92 -0.91
CA LEU A 46 42.40 33.54 -0.99
C LEU A 46 42.36 32.96 -2.42
N ILE A 47 42.07 33.79 -3.43
CA ILE A 47 42.13 33.39 -4.85
C ILE A 47 43.42 33.90 -5.52
N ILE A 48 44.18 34.78 -4.88
CA ILE A 48 45.38 35.37 -5.50
C ILE A 48 46.68 34.56 -5.20
N LEU A 49 46.69 33.66 -4.21
CA LEU A 49 47.86 32.80 -3.95
C LEU A 49 47.70 31.33 -4.41
N GLY A 50 46.51 30.92 -4.86
CA GLY A 50 46.27 29.62 -5.51
C GLY A 50 46.26 29.68 -7.04
N GLY A 51 46.37 30.87 -7.64
CA GLY A 51 46.23 31.07 -9.09
C GLY A 51 47.53 30.92 -9.89
N ILE A 52 48.71 31.04 -9.26
CA ILE A 52 50.00 31.04 -9.98
C ILE A 52 50.66 29.65 -9.98
N GLY A 53 50.40 28.80 -8.96
CA GLY A 53 50.98 27.46 -8.89
C GLY A 53 50.29 26.41 -9.78
N GLY A 54 48.98 26.53 -10.00
CA GLY A 54 48.20 25.53 -10.75
C GLY A 54 48.40 25.58 -12.27
N GLY A 55 48.68 26.77 -12.82
CA GLY A 55 48.82 26.95 -14.28
C GLY A 55 50.13 26.37 -14.85
N VAL A 56 51.22 26.40 -14.08
CA VAL A 56 52.52 25.87 -14.54
C VAL A 56 52.55 24.34 -14.45
N TYR A 57 51.90 23.75 -13.45
CA TYR A 57 51.78 22.28 -13.35
C TYR A 57 50.94 21.67 -14.49
N TYR A 58 49.87 22.36 -14.91
CA TYR A 58 49.01 21.90 -16.01
C TYR A 58 49.72 21.92 -17.37
N PHE A 59 50.66 22.85 -17.60
CA PHE A 59 51.33 23.01 -18.90
C PHE A 59 52.62 22.20 -19.06
N PHE A 60 53.30 21.78 -17.98
CA PHE A 60 54.59 21.09 -18.07
C PHE A 60 54.51 19.55 -18.05
N PHE A 61 53.38 18.96 -17.64
CA PHE A 61 53.26 17.49 -17.44
C PHE A 61 52.38 16.73 -18.44
N ARG A 62 51.87 17.37 -19.50
CA ARG A 62 51.24 16.66 -20.62
C ARG A 62 52.15 16.68 -21.84
N GLY A 63 53.22 15.90 -21.73
CA GLY A 63 54.00 15.46 -22.89
C GLY A 63 53.10 14.73 -23.88
N ALA A 64 53.30 15.05 -25.16
CA ALA A 64 52.89 14.34 -26.36
C ALA A 64 51.52 13.63 -26.30
N ALA A 65 50.54 14.20 -26.99
CA ALA A 65 49.39 13.41 -27.45
C ALA A 65 49.93 12.16 -28.17
N PRO A 66 49.59 10.92 -27.73
CA PRO A 66 49.87 9.76 -28.55
C PRO A 66 49.09 9.94 -29.85
N ALA A 67 49.78 9.75 -30.99
CA ALA A 67 49.18 9.76 -32.31
C ALA A 67 47.88 8.94 -32.28
N THR A 68 46.81 9.55 -32.75
CA THR A 68 45.50 8.91 -32.90
C THR A 68 45.68 7.58 -33.62
N PRO A 69 45.35 6.42 -33.03
CA PRO A 69 45.30 5.19 -33.81
C PRO A 69 44.23 5.39 -34.90
N ALA A 70 44.56 5.01 -36.12
CA ALA A 70 43.63 5.01 -37.25
C ALA A 70 42.29 4.35 -36.83
N PRO A 71 41.14 4.83 -37.34
CA PRO A 71 39.85 4.27 -36.97
C PRO A 71 39.88 2.77 -37.22
N ALA A 72 39.71 1.98 -36.15
CA ALA A 72 39.58 0.54 -36.25
C ALA A 72 38.46 0.26 -37.25
N VAL A 73 38.80 -0.43 -38.34
CA VAL A 73 37.81 -0.98 -39.26
C VAL A 73 36.96 -1.91 -38.41
N GLN A 74 35.75 -1.48 -38.09
CA GLN A 74 34.77 -2.33 -37.44
C GLN A 74 34.48 -3.45 -38.44
N THR A 75 35.14 -4.60 -38.27
CA THR A 75 34.66 -5.85 -38.84
C THR A 75 33.29 -6.07 -38.24
N THR A 76 32.26 -5.73 -39.00
CA THR A 76 30.89 -6.11 -38.71
C THR A 76 30.85 -7.63 -38.78
N THR A 77 30.97 -8.29 -37.62
CA THR A 77 30.62 -9.70 -37.51
C THR A 77 29.20 -9.84 -38.06
N PRO A 78 28.95 -10.71 -39.04
CA PRO A 78 27.61 -10.88 -39.56
C PRO A 78 26.69 -11.26 -38.39
N ILE A 79 25.58 -10.54 -38.26
CA ILE A 79 24.50 -10.90 -37.33
C ILE A 79 24.17 -12.37 -37.63
N PRO A 80 24.30 -13.30 -36.65
CA PRO A 80 23.96 -14.68 -36.89
C PRO A 80 22.51 -14.71 -37.36
N THR A 81 22.28 -15.35 -38.51
CA THR A 81 20.93 -15.60 -39.01
C THR A 81 20.15 -16.25 -37.88
N PRO A 82 18.99 -15.71 -37.45
CA PRO A 82 18.19 -16.35 -36.42
C PRO A 82 17.91 -17.77 -36.89
N GLN A 83 18.44 -18.75 -36.16
CA GLN A 83 18.10 -20.15 -36.40
C GLN A 83 16.59 -20.27 -36.23
N PRO A 84 15.89 -21.02 -37.10
CA PRO A 84 14.47 -21.23 -36.94
C PRO A 84 14.24 -21.81 -35.54
N GLN A 85 13.52 -21.05 -34.71
CA GLN A 85 13.05 -21.52 -33.42
C GLN A 85 12.23 -22.80 -33.72
N PRO A 86 12.51 -23.94 -33.05
CA PRO A 86 11.73 -25.14 -33.29
C PRO A 86 10.26 -24.80 -33.12
N GLU A 87 9.45 -25.14 -34.13
CA GLU A 87 8.01 -24.93 -34.07
C GLU A 87 7.50 -25.51 -32.75
N PRO A 88 6.59 -24.81 -32.03
CA PRO A 88 6.00 -25.37 -30.83
C PRO A 88 5.36 -26.69 -31.21
N VAL A 89 5.98 -27.79 -30.74
CA VAL A 89 5.44 -29.12 -30.95
C VAL A 89 4.09 -29.11 -30.26
N LEU A 90 3.01 -29.10 -31.05
CA LEU A 90 1.66 -29.21 -30.55
C LEU A 90 1.62 -30.50 -29.72
N GLN A 91 1.63 -30.35 -28.40
CA GLN A 91 1.42 -31.51 -27.53
C GLN A 91 0.05 -32.08 -27.91
N PRO A 92 -0.07 -33.39 -28.13
CA PRO A 92 -1.36 -34.01 -28.36
C PRO A 92 -2.30 -33.58 -27.25
N ALA A 93 -3.50 -33.13 -27.61
CA ALA A 93 -4.52 -32.81 -26.62
C ALA A 93 -4.63 -34.01 -25.65
N PRO A 94 -4.71 -33.77 -24.33
CA PRO A 94 -4.90 -34.86 -23.39
C PRO A 94 -6.12 -35.68 -23.84
N PRO A 95 -6.04 -37.02 -23.80
CA PRO A 95 -7.17 -37.85 -24.21
C PRO A 95 -8.42 -37.40 -23.45
N PRO A 96 -9.59 -37.39 -24.11
CA PRO A 96 -10.82 -37.01 -23.45
C PRO A 96 -10.95 -37.83 -22.17
N GLN A 97 -11.05 -37.14 -21.02
CA GLN A 97 -11.27 -37.81 -19.76
C GLN A 97 -12.50 -38.70 -19.90
N PRO A 98 -12.45 -39.97 -19.42
CA PRO A 98 -13.60 -40.83 -19.49
C PRO A 98 -14.77 -40.13 -18.82
N LYS A 99 -15.89 -39.99 -19.55
CA LYS A 99 -17.13 -39.48 -18.99
C LYS A 99 -17.42 -40.27 -17.71
N PRO A 100 -17.68 -39.63 -16.57
CA PRO A 100 -17.93 -40.35 -15.34
C PRO A 100 -19.05 -41.37 -15.59
N THR A 101 -18.74 -42.64 -15.37
CA THR A 101 -19.74 -43.72 -15.41
C THR A 101 -20.83 -43.33 -14.41
N PRO A 102 -22.12 -43.36 -14.80
CA PRO A 102 -23.17 -43.14 -13.82
C PRO A 102 -23.02 -44.20 -12.73
N THR A 103 -22.69 -43.77 -11.52
CA THR A 103 -22.81 -44.59 -10.33
C THR A 103 -24.24 -45.12 -10.30
N PRO A 104 -24.48 -46.44 -10.10
CA PRO A 104 -25.83 -46.93 -9.95
C PRO A 104 -26.50 -46.18 -8.80
N GLU A 105 -27.60 -45.51 -9.14
CA GLU A 105 -28.45 -44.80 -8.19
C GLU A 105 -28.85 -45.82 -7.11
N PRO A 106 -28.68 -45.51 -5.81
CA PRO A 106 -29.09 -46.43 -4.76
C PRO A 106 -30.60 -46.69 -4.91
N THR A 107 -30.99 -47.96 -4.94
CA THR A 107 -32.39 -48.38 -4.88
C THR A 107 -33.10 -47.58 -3.79
N PRO A 108 -34.21 -46.87 -4.08
CA PRO A 108 -34.89 -46.09 -3.06
C PRO A 108 -35.34 -47.04 -1.94
N ALA A 109 -34.79 -46.82 -0.75
CA ALA A 109 -35.30 -47.43 0.48
C ALA A 109 -36.80 -47.10 0.60
N PRO A 110 -37.61 -47.97 1.23
CA PRO A 110 -39.02 -47.67 1.43
C PRO A 110 -39.15 -46.31 2.12
N THR A 111 -39.89 -45.40 1.48
CA THR A 111 -40.21 -44.09 2.01
C THR A 111 -40.77 -44.26 3.42
N PRO A 112 -40.08 -43.80 4.49
CA PRO A 112 -40.72 -43.77 5.80
C PRO A 112 -41.94 -42.85 5.68
N GLU A 113 -43.09 -43.28 6.23
CA GLU A 113 -44.24 -42.40 6.41
C GLU A 113 -43.76 -41.08 7.03
N PRO A 114 -44.32 -39.92 6.62
CA PRO A 114 -43.87 -38.63 7.15
C PRO A 114 -44.16 -38.58 8.65
N THR A 115 -43.13 -38.87 9.45
CA THR A 115 -43.01 -38.38 10.82
C THR A 115 -43.26 -36.87 10.75
N PRO A 116 -44.15 -36.28 11.54
CA PRO A 116 -44.33 -34.83 11.54
C PRO A 116 -42.98 -34.19 11.85
N GLU A 117 -42.40 -33.54 10.84
CA GLU A 117 -41.20 -32.72 10.96
C GLU A 117 -41.48 -31.71 12.08
N PRO A 118 -40.66 -31.64 13.15
CA PRO A 118 -40.81 -30.56 14.11
C PRO A 118 -40.73 -29.27 13.31
N ALA A 119 -41.76 -28.42 13.45
CA ALA A 119 -41.88 -27.16 12.72
C ALA A 119 -40.50 -26.48 12.65
N GLN A 120 -39.98 -26.29 11.44
CA GLN A 120 -38.71 -25.61 11.21
C GLN A 120 -38.74 -24.31 12.02
N GLU A 121 -37.88 -24.19 13.02
CA GLU A 121 -37.69 -22.90 13.70
C GLU A 121 -37.37 -21.86 12.63
N PRO A 122 -37.99 -20.67 12.67
CA PRO A 122 -37.72 -19.65 11.68
C PRO A 122 -36.23 -19.32 11.71
N THR A 123 -35.51 -19.62 10.63
CA THR A 123 -34.12 -19.19 10.48
C THR A 123 -34.09 -17.67 10.50
N PRO A 124 -33.20 -17.03 11.28
CA PRO A 124 -33.06 -15.58 11.25
C PRO A 124 -32.78 -15.13 9.81
N PRO A 125 -33.23 -13.93 9.41
CA PRO A 125 -32.88 -13.37 8.11
C PRO A 125 -31.35 -13.29 7.97
N PRO A 126 -30.81 -13.40 6.75
CA PRO A 126 -29.38 -13.19 6.52
C PRO A 126 -28.96 -11.81 7.05
N ALA A 127 -27.75 -11.72 7.57
CA ALA A 127 -27.17 -10.45 7.99
C ALA A 127 -27.12 -9.48 6.79
N PRO A 128 -27.31 -8.17 7.02
CA PRO A 128 -27.19 -7.17 5.96
C PRO A 128 -25.75 -7.15 5.40
N ASP A 129 -25.67 -6.96 4.09
CA ASP A 129 -24.47 -6.84 3.26
C ASP A 129 -24.80 -5.71 2.26
N THR A 130 -24.42 -4.48 2.63
CA THR A 130 -24.97 -3.27 2.01
C THR A 130 -24.35 -2.98 0.65
N ASP A 131 -23.09 -3.34 0.43
CA ASP A 131 -22.40 -3.17 -0.85
C ASP A 131 -22.37 -4.42 -1.73
N GLY A 132 -22.72 -5.58 -1.19
CA GLY A 132 -22.87 -6.83 -1.92
C GLY A 132 -21.56 -7.53 -2.24
N ASP A 133 -20.47 -7.25 -1.52
CA ASP A 133 -19.18 -7.92 -1.72
C ASP A 133 -19.19 -9.36 -1.12
N GLY A 134 -20.08 -9.62 -0.15
CA GLY A 134 -20.24 -10.89 0.56
C GLY A 134 -19.52 -11.00 1.91
N LEU A 135 -19.16 -9.87 2.51
CA LEU A 135 -19.04 -9.65 3.95
C LEU A 135 -20.33 -8.97 4.44
N SER A 136 -20.77 -9.31 5.65
CA SER A 136 -21.88 -8.57 6.27
C SER A 136 -21.38 -7.25 6.86
N ASP A 137 -22.26 -6.24 6.98
CA ASP A 137 -21.93 -4.93 7.55
C ASP A 137 -21.26 -5.03 8.93
N ALA A 138 -21.61 -6.07 9.70
CA ALA A 138 -21.04 -6.36 11.03
C ALA A 138 -19.64 -6.98 10.95
N GLU A 139 -19.38 -7.83 9.97
CA GLU A 139 -18.03 -8.36 9.69
C GLU A 139 -17.12 -7.22 9.24
N GLU A 140 -17.59 -6.37 8.34
CA GLU A 140 -16.86 -5.21 7.84
C GLU A 140 -16.52 -4.20 8.95
N THR A 141 -17.49 -3.88 9.80
CA THR A 141 -17.27 -3.05 11.00
C THR A 141 -16.19 -3.65 11.91
N SER A 142 -16.10 -4.98 11.99
CA SER A 142 -15.11 -5.67 12.81
C SER A 142 -13.72 -5.70 12.16
N LEU A 143 -13.66 -5.67 10.82
CA LEU A 143 -12.43 -5.62 10.03
C LEU A 143 -11.91 -4.18 9.87
N GLY A 144 -12.76 -3.17 10.09
CA GLY A 144 -12.44 -1.76 9.88
C GLY A 144 -12.65 -1.31 8.44
N THR A 145 -13.36 -2.11 7.64
CA THR A 145 -13.73 -1.77 6.25
C THR A 145 -15.01 -0.94 6.21
N ASN A 146 -15.39 -0.46 5.03
CA ASN A 146 -16.52 0.42 4.83
C ASN A 146 -17.73 -0.32 4.24
N PRO A 147 -18.83 -0.52 4.99
CA PRO A 147 -20.02 -1.26 4.54
C PRO A 147 -20.75 -0.75 3.29
N LEU A 148 -20.34 0.41 2.78
CA LEU A 148 -20.92 1.01 1.58
C LEU A 148 -19.99 0.89 0.36
N MET A 149 -18.83 0.27 0.52
CA MET A 149 -17.77 0.22 -0.49
C MET A 149 -17.17 -1.18 -0.54
N PRO A 150 -17.37 -1.92 -1.63
CA PRO A 150 -16.94 -3.32 -1.72
C PRO A 150 -15.40 -3.49 -1.76
N ASP A 151 -14.67 -2.38 -1.87
CA ASP A 151 -13.22 -2.26 -1.95
C ASP A 151 -12.87 -0.98 -1.18
N THR A 152 -12.47 -1.14 0.07
CA THR A 152 -12.31 -0.04 1.03
C THR A 152 -11.08 0.82 0.73
N ASP A 153 -10.00 0.24 0.24
CA ASP A 153 -8.73 0.95 0.00
C ASP A 153 -8.45 1.29 -1.47
N ASN A 154 -9.34 0.86 -2.36
CA ASN A 154 -9.38 1.19 -3.78
C ASN A 154 -8.15 0.72 -4.55
N ASP A 155 -7.71 -0.49 -4.26
CA ASP A 155 -6.61 -1.16 -4.92
C ASP A 155 -7.06 -2.10 -6.06
N GLY A 156 -8.35 -2.45 -6.09
CA GLY A 156 -8.97 -3.30 -7.09
C GLY A 156 -9.30 -4.73 -6.64
N LEU A 157 -9.07 -5.09 -5.37
CA LEU A 157 -9.61 -6.28 -4.72
C LEU A 157 -10.80 -5.89 -3.84
N THR A 158 -11.80 -6.75 -3.77
CA THR A 158 -12.90 -6.54 -2.81
C THR A 158 -12.45 -6.92 -1.41
N ASP A 159 -12.97 -6.26 -0.37
CA ASP A 159 -12.64 -6.52 1.04
C ASP A 159 -12.80 -8.01 1.39
N ARG A 160 -13.86 -8.64 0.87
CA ARG A 160 -14.06 -10.08 0.97
C ARG A 160 -12.92 -10.90 0.39
N ASP A 161 -12.48 -10.59 -0.82
CA ASP A 161 -11.45 -11.34 -1.54
C ASP A 161 -10.11 -11.23 -0.82
N GLU A 162 -9.79 -10.04 -0.31
CA GLU A 162 -8.63 -9.81 0.52
C GLU A 162 -8.67 -10.66 1.79
N VAL A 163 -9.77 -10.63 2.54
CA VAL A 163 -9.90 -11.36 3.80
C VAL A 163 -9.99 -12.88 3.59
N LYS A 164 -10.78 -13.34 2.61
CA LYS A 164 -11.09 -14.77 2.43
C LYS A 164 -10.08 -15.48 1.54
N THR A 165 -9.60 -14.84 0.49
CA THR A 165 -8.77 -15.46 -0.55
C THR A 165 -7.29 -15.11 -0.41
N TRP A 166 -6.95 -13.82 -0.40
CA TRP A 166 -5.56 -13.37 -0.53
C TRP A 166 -4.84 -13.19 0.80
N LYS A 167 -5.56 -13.04 1.90
CA LYS A 167 -5.02 -12.76 3.24
C LYS A 167 -4.23 -11.44 3.32
N THR A 168 -4.63 -10.46 2.51
CA THR A 168 -4.13 -9.09 2.54
C THR A 168 -4.90 -8.24 3.56
N ASN A 169 -4.49 -6.98 3.75
CA ASN A 169 -5.16 -6.04 4.63
C ASN A 169 -6.16 -5.17 3.84
N PRO A 170 -7.48 -5.33 4.05
CA PRO A 170 -8.51 -4.65 3.25
C PRO A 170 -8.65 -3.14 3.49
N THR A 171 -7.70 -2.55 4.20
CA THR A 171 -7.65 -1.11 4.49
C THR A 171 -6.32 -0.49 4.07
N ASN A 172 -5.46 -1.28 3.41
CA ASN A 172 -4.12 -0.90 3.03
C ASN A 172 -3.81 -1.43 1.63
N PRO A 173 -3.71 -0.56 0.62
CA PRO A 173 -3.68 -0.97 -0.78
C PRO A 173 -2.35 -1.60 -1.22
N ASP A 174 -1.42 -1.88 -0.30
CA ASP A 174 -0.06 -2.42 -0.50
C ASP A 174 0.32 -3.12 0.82
N THR A 175 -0.12 -4.37 0.99
CA THR A 175 -0.05 -5.10 2.27
C THR A 175 1.38 -5.40 2.69
N ASP A 176 2.25 -5.75 1.75
CA ASP A 176 3.64 -6.10 2.04
C ASP A 176 4.62 -4.92 2.04
N GLY A 177 4.16 -3.75 1.55
CA GLY A 177 4.89 -2.49 1.57
C GLY A 177 5.96 -2.38 0.49
N ASP A 178 5.85 -3.14 -0.60
CA ASP A 178 6.83 -3.19 -1.68
C ASP A 178 6.61 -2.14 -2.80
N LYS A 179 5.53 -1.34 -2.68
CA LYS A 179 5.07 -0.27 -3.57
C LYS A 179 4.25 -0.73 -4.78
N TYR A 180 3.86 -1.99 -4.84
CA TYR A 180 2.83 -2.47 -5.75
C TYR A 180 1.52 -2.64 -4.98
N ARG A 181 0.40 -2.48 -5.69
CA ARG A 181 -0.91 -2.65 -5.07
C ARG A 181 -1.32 -4.10 -5.07
N ASP A 182 -1.95 -4.60 -4.01
CA ASP A 182 -2.31 -6.01 -3.88
C ASP A 182 -3.16 -6.47 -5.08
N GLY A 183 -4.12 -5.64 -5.50
CA GLY A 183 -4.96 -5.88 -6.68
C GLY A 183 -4.21 -5.84 -8.02
N ASP A 184 -3.20 -4.98 -8.17
CA ASP A 184 -2.34 -4.99 -9.35
C ASP A 184 -1.49 -6.25 -9.39
N GLU A 185 -0.98 -6.69 -8.25
CA GLU A 185 -0.16 -7.90 -8.14
C GLU A 185 -0.97 -9.15 -8.46
N VAL A 186 -2.14 -9.32 -7.84
CA VAL A 186 -3.05 -10.43 -8.11
C VAL A 186 -3.40 -10.50 -9.60
N LYS A 187 -3.74 -9.36 -10.21
CA LYS A 187 -4.07 -9.27 -11.63
C LYS A 187 -2.91 -9.68 -12.55
N ASN A 188 -1.66 -9.45 -12.11
CA ASN A 188 -0.45 -9.79 -12.86
C ASN A 188 0.16 -11.15 -12.45
N GLY A 189 -0.45 -11.86 -11.50
CA GLY A 189 0.01 -13.17 -11.00
C GLY A 189 1.19 -13.09 -10.03
N TYR A 190 1.34 -11.96 -9.34
CA TYR A 190 2.30 -11.71 -8.26
C TYR A 190 1.66 -11.91 -6.89
N ASN A 191 2.48 -12.22 -5.89
CA ASN A 191 2.04 -12.49 -4.53
C ASN A 191 1.84 -11.16 -3.76
N PRO A 192 0.62 -10.82 -3.31
CA PRO A 192 0.35 -9.56 -2.61
C PRO A 192 0.81 -9.54 -1.15
N ASN A 193 1.41 -10.63 -0.65
CA ASN A 193 1.95 -10.72 0.71
C ASN A 193 3.46 -10.95 0.72
N GLY A 194 4.15 -10.67 -0.38
CA GLY A 194 5.59 -10.85 -0.46
C GLY A 194 6.11 -10.97 -1.89
N PRO A 195 7.43 -10.99 -2.08
CA PRO A 195 8.01 -10.85 -3.40
C PRO A 195 7.70 -12.02 -4.35
N GLY A 196 7.46 -11.69 -5.63
CA GLY A 196 7.53 -12.65 -6.75
C GLY A 196 6.19 -13.16 -7.26
N LYS A 197 6.23 -14.14 -8.17
CA LYS A 197 5.01 -14.74 -8.77
C LYS A 197 4.50 -15.93 -7.95
N PHE A 198 3.18 -16.11 -7.88
CA PHE A 198 2.55 -17.25 -7.19
C PHE A 198 3.06 -18.64 -7.66
N ILE A 199 3.50 -18.74 -8.91
CA ILE A 199 3.96 -19.98 -9.56
C ILE A 199 5.49 -20.06 -9.69
N GLN A 200 6.24 -19.20 -9.01
CA GLN A 200 7.69 -19.28 -9.07
C GLN A 200 8.18 -20.48 -8.24
N VAL A 201 8.40 -21.61 -8.92
CA VAL A 201 9.15 -22.75 -8.39
C VAL A 201 10.46 -22.22 -7.80
N PRO A 202 10.83 -22.59 -6.56
CA PRO A 202 12.07 -22.13 -5.96
C PRO A 202 13.23 -22.49 -6.88
N GLN A 203 13.95 -21.47 -7.36
CA GLN A 203 15.24 -21.67 -8.01
C GLN A 203 16.17 -22.23 -6.93
N GLN A 204 16.55 -23.50 -7.07
CA GLN A 204 17.47 -24.19 -6.16
C GLN A 204 18.89 -23.61 -6.25
#